data_AF-A0A842CLY6-F1
#
_entry.id   AF-A0A842CLY6-F1
#
_cell.length_a   1.000
_cell.length_b   1.000
_cell.length_c   1.000
_cell.angle_alpha   90.00
_cell.angle_beta   90.00
_cell.angle_gamma   90.00
#
_symmetry.space_group_name_H-M   'P 1'
#
loop_
_entity.id
_entity.type
_entity.pdbx_description
1 polymer ?
#
loop_
_entity_poly.entity_id
_entity_poly.type
_entity_poly.pdbx_seq_one_letter_code
_entity_poly.pdbx_strand_id
1 'polypeptide(L)' 'MKEDILQVQYPDDLLLDVGYYEKQYKIFVIKNLNWEEPTVVCVADNFNDLLCKLQKIINEISMLK' A
#
# COMPACT_ATOMS: atom_id res chain seq x y z
N MET A 1 -16.67 -3.56 -8.32
CA MET A 1 -15.69 -4.66 -8.20
C MET A 1 -14.48 -4.05 -7.50
N LYS A 2 -14.12 -4.59 -6.33
CA LYS A 2 -12.88 -4.27 -5.64
C LYS A 2 -11.87 -5.29 -6.18
N GLU A 3 -10.84 -4.82 -6.89
CA GLU A 3 -9.79 -5.68 -7.42
C GLU A 3 -8.57 -5.54 -6.52
N ASP A 4 -8.40 -6.51 -5.61
CA ASP A 4 -7.18 -6.63 -4.84
C ASP A 4 -6.05 -7.06 -5.78
N ILE A 5 -4.99 -6.26 -5.86
CA ILE A 5 -3.88 -6.46 -6.78
C ILE A 5 -2.77 -7.24 -6.05
N LEU A 6 -2.44 -6.83 -4.84
CA LEU A 6 -1.35 -7.39 -4.06
C LEU A 6 -1.54 -7.09 -2.57
N GLN A 7 -1.25 -8.08 -1.73
CA GLN A 7 -1.13 -7.89 -0.29
C GLN A 7 0.12 -8.62 0.21
N VAL A 8 1.00 -7.92 0.95
CA VAL A 8 2.29 -8.44 1.43
C VAL A 8 2.49 -8.10 2.90
N GLN A 9 2.76 -9.12 3.72
CA GLN A 9 3.15 -8.95 5.11
C GLN A 9 4.67 -8.73 5.22
N TYR A 10 5.04 -7.66 5.91
CA TYR A 10 6.41 -7.34 6.32
C TYR A 10 6.61 -7.64 7.82
N PRO A 11 7.87 -7.67 8.30
CA PRO A 11 8.17 -7.65 9.74
C PRO A 11 7.53 -6.45 10.46
N ASP A 12 7.58 -6.47 11.79
CA ASP A 12 7.05 -5.40 12.67
C ASP A 12 5.55 -5.11 12.48
N ASP A 13 4.79 -6.16 12.14
CA ASP A 13 3.34 -6.13 11.95
C ASP A 13 2.87 -5.12 10.89
N LEU A 14 3.73 -4.85 9.88
CA LEU A 14 3.40 -4.01 8.74
C LEU A 14 2.78 -4.83 7.60
N LEU A 15 1.66 -4.38 7.07
CA LEU A 15 0.96 -4.95 5.94
C LEU A 15 0.88 -3.92 4.81
N LEU A 16 1.41 -4.27 3.65
CA LEU A 16 1.26 -3.50 2.41
C LEU A 16 0.09 -4.06 1.62
N ASP A 17 -0.94 -3.25 1.37
CA ASP A 17 -2.12 -3.59 0.60
C ASP A 17 -2.24 -2.67 -0.62
N VAL A 18 -2.47 -3.26 -1.79
CA VAL A 18 -2.57 -2.55 -3.07
C VAL A 18 -3.80 -3.06 -3.80
N GLY A 19 -4.66 -2.14 -4.23
CA GLY A 19 -5.83 -2.51 -5.01
C GLY A 19 -6.46 -1.35 -5.74
N TYR A 20 -7.48 -1.68 -6.53
CA TYR A 20 -8.30 -0.71 -7.23
C TYR A 20 -9.66 -0.59 -6.52
N TYR A 21 -9.85 0.54 -5.84
CA TYR A 21 -11.00 0.83 -5.01
C TYR A 21 -11.63 2.16 -5.43
N GLU A 22 -12.96 2.21 -5.52
CA GLU A 22 -13.68 3.46 -5.81
C GLU A 22 -13.21 4.17 -7.10
N LYS A 23 -12.80 3.38 -8.10
CA LYS A 23 -12.26 3.84 -9.39
C LYS A 23 -10.87 4.49 -9.32
N GLN A 24 -10.09 4.18 -8.28
CA GLN A 24 -8.71 4.64 -8.13
C GLN A 24 -7.81 3.53 -7.63
N TYR A 25 -6.53 3.57 -8.04
CA TYR A 25 -5.52 2.72 -7.42
C TYR A 25 -5.19 3.29 -6.03
N LYS A 26 -5.19 2.44 -5.01
CA LYS A 26 -4.77 2.82 -3.65
C LYS A 26 -3.69 1.88 -3.14
N ILE A 27 -2.78 2.43 -2.35
CA ILE A 27 -1.76 1.71 -1.60
C ILE A 27 -1.96 2.06 -0.13
N PHE A 28 -2.07 1.05 0.71
CA PHE A 28 -2.15 1.17 2.16
C PHE A 28 -0.93 0.51 2.80
N VAL A 29 -0.36 1.15 3.81
CA VAL A 29 0.54 0.50 4.76
C VAL A 29 -0.16 0.50 6.11
N ILE A 30 -0.45 -0.67 6.63
CA ILE A 30 -1.23 -0.89 7.86
C ILE A 30 -0.31 -1.49 8.90
N LYS A 31 -0.35 -0.97 10.13
CA LYS A 31 0.40 -1.51 11.25
C LYS A 31 -0.54 -2.17 12.25
N ASN A 32 -0.15 -3.31 12.82
CA ASN A 32 -0.91 -4.02 13.85
C ASN A 32 -2.36 -4.34 13.41
N LEU A 33 -2.59 -4.53 12.10
CA LEU A 33 -3.90 -4.73 11.49
C LEU A 33 -4.91 -3.57 11.77
N ASN A 34 -4.43 -2.37 12.12
CA ASN A 34 -5.30 -1.21 12.33
C ASN A 34 -5.67 -0.55 10.99
N TRP A 35 -6.75 -1.05 10.37
CA TRP A 35 -7.28 -0.51 9.11
C TRP A 35 -7.95 0.86 9.26
N GLU A 36 -8.33 1.25 10.48
CA GLU A 36 -8.95 2.55 10.74
C GLU A 36 -7.92 3.69 10.69
N GLU A 37 -6.66 3.39 11.05
CA GLU A 37 -5.56 4.34 11.06
C GLU A 37 -4.33 3.76 10.32
N PRO A 38 -4.38 3.67 8.98
CA PRO A 38 -3.25 3.23 8.18
C PRO A 38 -2.07 4.21 8.31
N THR A 39 -0.86 3.66 8.48
CA THR A 39 0.39 4.42 8.55
C THR A 39 0.67 5.20 7.27
N VAL A 40 0.31 4.64 6.11
CA VAL A 40 0.41 5.29 4.80
C VAL A 40 -0.86 5.05 4.01
N VAL A 41 -1.35 6.10 3.36
CA VAL A 41 -2.38 6.02 2.31
C VAL A 41 -1.90 6.80 1.11
N CYS A 42 -1.82 6.12 -0.04
CA CYS A 42 -1.49 6.73 -1.31
C CYS A 42 -2.56 6.40 -2.34
N VAL A 43 -2.91 7.39 -3.15
CA VAL A 43 -3.77 7.21 -4.33
C VAL A 43 -2.92 7.41 -5.57
N ALA A 44 -3.15 6.61 -6.60
CA ALA A 44 -2.49 6.75 -7.90
C ALA A 44 -3.50 6.88 -9.04
N ASP A 45 -3.20 7.78 -9.98
CA ASP A 45 -4.12 8.16 -11.06
C ASP A 45 -4.15 7.11 -12.20
N ASN A 46 -3.05 6.39 -12.36
CA ASN A 46 -2.89 5.36 -13.38
C ASN A 46 -1.85 4.32 -12.92
N PHE A 47 -1.71 3.25 -13.71
CA PHE A 47 -0.84 2.14 -13.36
C PHE A 47 0.65 2.52 -13.26
N ASN A 48 1.15 3.45 -14.08
CA ASN A 48 2.56 3.89 -14.00
C ASN A 48 2.83 4.70 -12.73
N ASP A 49 1.88 5.57 -12.36
CA ASP A 49 1.95 6.31 -11.08
C ASP A 49 1.87 5.35 -9.89
N LEU A 50 1.03 4.31 -9.98
CA LEU A 50 0.96 3.25 -8.97
C LEU A 50 2.33 2.58 -8.79
N LEU A 51 2.99 2.15 -9.88
CA LEU A 51 4.31 1.52 -9.81
C LEU A 51 5.37 2.44 -9.18
N CYS A 52 5.39 3.72 -9.56
CA CYS A 52 6.31 4.71 -9.00
C CYS A 52 6.11 4.91 -7.49
N LYS A 53 4.85 5.04 -7.05
CA LYS A 53 4.50 5.22 -5.63
C LYS A 53 4.76 3.96 -4.81
N LEU A 54 4.41 2.80 -5.35
CA LEU A 54 4.67 1.50 -4.73
C LEU A 54 6.16 1.27 -4.50
N GLN A 55 7.00 1.56 -5.49
CA GLN A 55 8.46 1.42 -5.34
C GLN A 55 9.02 2.32 -4.22
N LYS A 56 8.52 3.55 -4.08
CA LYS A 56 8.94 4.46 -3.00
C LYS A 56 8.57 3.90 -1.63
N ILE A 57 7.33 3.44 -1.47
CA ILE A 57 6.85 2.85 -0.21
C ILE A 57 7.65 1.59 0.15
N ILE A 58 7.92 0.71 -0.82
CA ILE A 58 8.74 -0.48 -0.59
C ILE A 58 10.15 -0.11 -0.12
N ASN A 59 10.75 0.94 -0.71
CA ASN A 59 12.07 1.43 -0.29
C ASN A 59 12.04 1.97 1.13
N GLU A 60 11.02 2.75 1.49
CA GLU A 60 10.84 3.29 2.84
C GLU A 60 10.67 2.18 3.88
N ILE A 61 9.80 1.19 3.62
CA ILE A 61 9.62 0.03 4.51
C ILE A 61 10.94 -0.74 4.66
N SER A 62 11.70 -0.89 3.57
CA SER A 62 12.97 -1.61 3.59
C SER A 62 14.08 -0.88 4.36
N MET A 63 13.99 0.45 4.48
CA MET A 63 14.93 1.28 5.25
C MET A 63 14.60 1.34 6.75
N LEU A 64 13.44 0.86 7.20
CA LEU A 64 13.06 0.82 8.62
C LEU A 64 13.75 -0.31 9.40
N LYS A 65 14.60 -1.11 8.76
CA LYS A 65 15.40 -2.19 9.36
C LYS A 65 16.68 -1.69 10.04
#